data_AF-A0A355UWU3-F1
#
_entry.id   AF-A0A355UWU3-F1
#
_cell.length_a   1.000
_cell.length_b   1.000
_cell.length_c   1.000
_cell.angle_alpha   90.00
_cell.angle_beta   90.00
_cell.angle_gamma   90.00
#
_symmetry.space_group_name_H-M   'P 1'
#
loop_
_entity.id
_entity.type
_entity.pdbx_description
1 polymer ?
#
loop_
_entity_poly.entity_id
_entity_poly.type
_entity_poly.pdbx_seq_one_letter_code
_entity_poly.pdbx_strand_id
1 'polypeptide(L)' 'GGEISDKKPFSYYNVLVYAKGFYEVQNKNVAVFNGITSILPINLIPVPAYTEEKRTVSFYGQETDL' A
#
# COMPACT_ATOMS: atom_id res chain seq x y z
N GLY A 1 -9.92 3.79 37.31
CA GLY A 1 -10.45 3.26 36.05
C GLY A 1 -9.52 3.70 34.96
N GLY A 2 -8.83 2.76 34.31
CA GLY A 2 -7.89 3.10 33.25
C GLY A 2 -8.66 3.50 32.00
N GLU A 3 -8.33 4.67 31.45
CA GLU A 3 -8.78 5.09 30.12
C GLU A 3 -8.33 4.04 29.11
N ILE A 4 -9.28 3.35 28.48
CA ILE A 4 -8.99 2.53 27.31
C ILE A 4 -8.62 3.53 26.22
N SER A 5 -7.33 3.63 25.92
CA SER A 5 -6.86 4.48 24.85
C SER A 5 -7.50 4.00 23.54
N ASP A 6 -8.37 4.81 22.95
CA ASP A 6 -8.94 4.63 21.59
C ASP A 6 -7.88 4.72 20.47
N LYS A 7 -6.60 4.49 20.78
CA LYS A 7 -5.54 4.44 19.80
C LYS A 7 -5.67 3.12 19.05
N LYS A 8 -6.22 3.19 17.84
CA LYS A 8 -6.10 2.12 16.84
C LYS A 8 -4.66 1.61 16.84
N PRO A 9 -4.42 0.28 16.90
CA PRO A 9 -3.07 -0.29 17.03
C PRO A 9 -2.23 -0.18 15.74
N PHE A 10 -2.69 0.61 14.78
CA PHE A 10 -2.10 0.80 13.47
C PHE A 10 -2.23 2.25 12.99
N SER A 11 -1.38 2.63 12.06
CA SER A 11 -1.44 3.89 11.32
C SER A 11 -1.56 3.59 9.82
N TYR A 12 -2.30 4.41 9.09
CA TYR A 12 -2.43 4.23 7.64
C TYR A 12 -1.28 4.93 6.91
N TYR A 13 -0.72 4.24 5.92
CA TYR A 13 0.32 4.78 5.05
C TYR A 13 -0.04 4.56 3.58
N ASN A 14 0.44 5.47 2.74
CA ASN A 14 0.46 5.28 1.29
C ASN A 14 1.82 4.71 0.90
N VAL A 15 1.82 3.57 0.21
CA VAL A 15 3.02 2.87 -0.26
C VAL A 15 3.12 3.06 -1.77
N LEU A 16 4.21 3.65 -2.24
CA LEU A 16 4.54 3.77 -3.67
C LEU A 16 5.69 2.82 -4.00
N VAL A 17 5.47 1.94 -4.97
CA VAL A 17 6.48 1.00 -5.47
C VAL A 17 6.75 1.32 -6.92
N TYR A 18 8.04 1.47 -7.27
CA TYR A 18 8.49 1.74 -8.62
C TYR A 18 9.64 0.80 -9.00
N ALA A 19 9.62 0.32 -10.23
CA ALA A 19 10.70 -0.47 -10.83
C ALA A 19 10.79 -0.15 -12.32
N LYS A 20 12.01 -0.08 -12.87
CA LYS A 20 12.22 0.22 -14.28
C LYS A 20 11.57 -0.86 -15.16
N GLY A 21 10.79 -0.44 -16.16
CA GLY A 21 10.05 -1.36 -17.04
C GLY A 21 8.71 -1.83 -16.48
N PHE A 22 8.29 -1.32 -15.32
CA PHE A 22 6.99 -1.61 -14.71
C PHE A 22 6.22 -0.31 -14.41
N TYR A 23 4.91 -0.42 -14.39
CA TYR A 23 4.02 0.65 -13.93
C TYR A 23 4.25 0.94 -12.45
N GLU A 24 4.12 2.20 -12.06
CA GLU A 24 4.19 2.59 -10.66
C GLU A 24 2.95 2.06 -9.94
N VAL A 25 3.13 1.40 -8.80
CA VAL A 25 2.02 0.86 -8.01
C VAL A 25 1.89 1.65 -6.73
N GLN A 26 0.73 2.27 -6.51
CA GLN A 26 0.41 3.02 -5.31
C GLN A 26 -0.67 2.28 -4.50
N ASN A 27 -0.32 1.74 -3.34
CA ASN A 27 -1.30 1.25 -2.37
C ASN A 27 -1.63 2.37 -1.39
N LYS A 28 -2.90 2.74 -1.31
CA LYS A 28 -3.40 3.76 -0.39
C LYS A 28 -4.07 3.13 0.82
N ASN A 29 -4.00 3.82 1.95
CA ASN A 29 -4.62 3.41 3.21
C ASN A 29 -4.18 2.03 3.71
N VAL A 30 -2.89 1.69 3.59
CA VAL A 30 -2.35 0.44 4.13
C VAL A 30 -2.20 0.58 5.64
N ALA A 31 -2.86 -0.28 6.41
CA ALA A 31 -2.72 -0.33 7.86
C ALA A 31 -1.35 -0.93 8.24
N VAL A 32 -0.52 -0.15 8.93
CA VAL A 32 0.78 -0.56 9.46
C VAL A 32 0.69 -0.58 10.98
N PHE A 33 0.81 -1.77 11.54
CA PHE A 33 0.78 -2.02 12.98
C PHE A 33 2.17 -1.82 13.57
N ASN A 34 2.25 -1.20 14.74
CA ASN A 34 3.54 -0.96 15.39
C ASN A 34 4.11 -2.29 15.94
N GLY A 35 5.42 -2.49 15.77
CA GLY A 35 6.15 -3.63 16.36
C GLY A 35 5.97 -4.96 15.64
N ILE A 36 5.21 -5.03 14.54
CA ILE A 36 5.13 -6.22 13.69
C ILE A 36 5.63 -5.91 12.28
N THR A 37 6.25 -6.91 11.64
CA THR A 37 6.62 -6.83 10.23
C THR A 37 5.48 -7.38 9.38
N SER A 38 4.81 -6.51 8.63
CA SER A 38 3.81 -6.92 7.65
C SER A 38 4.47 -7.15 6.29
N ILE A 39 4.10 -8.24 5.61
CA ILE A 39 4.49 -8.50 4.22
C ILE A 39 3.34 -8.06 3.32
N LEU A 40 3.61 -7.11 2.41
CA LEU A 40 2.65 -6.66 1.41
C LEU A 40 3.08 -7.20 0.03
N PRO A 41 2.43 -8.24 -0.50
CA PRO A 41 2.71 -8.71 -1.85
C PRO A 41 2.26 -7.68 -2.89
N ILE A 42 3.14 -7.36 -3.84
CA ILE A 42 2.89 -6.38 -4.90
C ILE A 42 3.06 -7.05 -6.26
N ASN A 43 1.99 -7.03 -7.06
CA ASN A 43 2.05 -7.46 -8.45
C ASN A 43 2.39 -6.25 -9.32
N LEU A 44 3.60 -6.25 -9.88
CA LEU A 44 4.02 -5.23 -10.83
C LEU A 44 3.53 -5.59 -12.24
N ILE A 45 2.99 -4.59 -12.94
CA ILE A 45 2.53 -4.73 -14.32
C ILE A 45 3.62 -4.19 -15.24
N PRO A 46 4.16 -4.97 -16.19
CA PRO A 46 5.19 -4.50 -17.11
C PRO A 46 4.63 -3.43 -18.05
N VAL A 47 5.45 -2.41 -18.34
CA VAL A 47 5.10 -1.38 -19.33
C VAL A 47 5.42 -1.90 -20.73
N PRO A 48 4.52 -1.74 -21.72
CA PRO A 48 4.83 -2.07 -23.11
C PRO A 48 6.03 -1.27 -23.62
N ALA A 49 6.88 -1.90 -24.45
CA ALA A 49 8.13 -1.31 -24.94
C ALA A 49 7.98 -0.01 -25.75
N TYR A 50 6.76 0.33 -26.16
CA TYR A 50 6.44 1.52 -26.97
C TYR A 50 5.72 2.62 -26.18
N THR A 51 5.68 2.52 -24.85
CA THR A 51 4.99 3.49 -23.98
C THR A 51 6.01 4.20 -23.11
N GLU A 52 6.25 5.49 -23.39
CA GLU A 52 7.08 6.37 -22.54
C GLU A 52 6.29 6.97 -21.37
N GLU A 53 4.98 6.71 -21.29
CA GLU A 53 4.12 7.29 -20.27
C GLU A 53 4.29 6.59 -18.92
N LYS A 54 4.63 7.38 -17.89
CA LYS A 54 4.59 6.95 -16.50
C LYS A 54 3.14 6.75 -16.05
N ARG A 55 2.69 5.50 -16.18
CA ARG A 55 1.44 4.92 -15.66
C ARG A 55 1.44 4.68 -14.14
N THR A 56 0.67 5.41 -13.32
CA THR A 56 0.46 5.00 -11.91
C THR A 56 -0.82 4.18 -11.78
N VAL A 57 -0.71 2.99 -11.23
CA VAL A 57 -1.84 2.12 -10.87
C VAL A 57 -2.07 2.24 -9.37
N SER A 58 -3.27 2.70 -8.98
CA SER A 58 -3.63 2.85 -7.56
C SER A 58 -4.52 1.71 -7.08
N PHE A 59 -4.15 1.10 -5.98
CA PHE A 59 -4.97 0.16 -5.22
C PHE A 59 -5.31 0.78 -3.86
N TYR A 60 -6.51 0.51 -3.35
CA TYR A 60 -6.93 0.95 -2.03
C TYR A 60 -7.01 -0.29 -1.15
N GLY A 61 -6.36 -0.26 0.02
CA GLY A 61 -6.56 -1.29 1.03
C GLY A 61 -8.04 -1.28 1.44
N GLN A 62 -8.76 -2.36 1.17
CA GLN A 62 -10.08 -2.58 1.75
C GLN A 62 -9.88 -3.09 3.18
N GLU A 63 -10.41 -2.38 4.17
CA GLU A 63 -10.77 -3.03 5.42
C GLU A 63 -11.82 -4.09 5.07
N THR A 64 -11.52 -5.36 5.31
CA THR A 64 -12.59 -6.35 5.42
C THR A 64 -13.17 -6.13 6.79
N ASP A 65 -14.38 -5.55 6.87
CA ASP A 65 -15.18 -5.58 8.08
C ASP A 65 -15.41 -7.06 8.43
N LEU A 66 -14.64 -7.58 9.39
CA LEU A 66 -14.87 -8.86 10.04
C LEU A 66 -15.62 -8.62 11.36
#